data_AF-A0A9W6D1M4-F1
#
_entry.id   AF-A0A9W6D1M4-F1
#
_cell.length_a   1.000
_cell.length_b   1.000
_cell.length_c   1.000
_cell.angle_alpha   90.00
_cell.angle_beta   90.00
_cell.angle_gamma   90.00
#
_symmetry.space_group_name_H-M   'P 1'
#
loop_
_entity.id
_entity.type
_entity.pdbx_description
1 polymer ?
#
loop_
_entity_poly.entity_id
_entity_poly.type
_entity_poly.pdbx_seq_one_letter_code
_entity_poly.pdbx_strand_id
1 'polypeptide(L)'
;MGADIYPTFSMVQPAAREFYNQNRNLAGVKSVYRAEDYYYALGMGTVGRMEMEYGPFGLEGHIRYHYFNSIEGLDRYQSIVVNDIPLEDERLWLQLTFLYDLPIENLKLGLNADKIYRWSDIDDHSYDMNESRFFARLVFEF
;
A
#
# COMPACT_ATOMS: atom_id res chain seq x y z
N MET A 1 17.94 0.49 -13.75
CA MET A 1 16.47 0.30 -13.82
C MET A 1 16.15 -1.16 -13.64
N GLY A 2 15.13 -1.49 -12.84
CA GLY A 2 14.73 -2.88 -12.57
C GLY A 2 13.23 -2.98 -12.30
N ALA A 3 12.67 -4.17 -12.53
CA ALA A 3 11.26 -4.47 -12.27
C ALA A 3 11.14 -5.89 -11.70
N ASP A 4 10.42 -6.02 -10.59
CA ASP A 4 10.20 -7.28 -9.89
C ASP A 4 8.71 -7.54 -9.73
N ILE A 5 8.31 -8.81 -9.84
CA ILE A 5 6.95 -9.29 -9.57
C ILE A 5 7.07 -10.46 -8.59
N TYR A 6 6.27 -10.44 -7.52
CA TYR A 6 6.32 -11.47 -6.49
C TYR A 6 4.93 -11.76 -5.90
N PRO A 7 4.65 -13.02 -5.52
CA PRO A 7 3.46 -13.33 -4.73
C PRO A 7 3.62 -12.76 -3.32
N THR A 8 2.51 -12.36 -2.69
CA THR A 8 2.52 -11.81 -1.33
C THR A 8 1.41 -12.40 -0.48
N PHE A 9 1.71 -12.58 0.82
CA PHE A 9 0.76 -12.89 1.86
C PHE A 9 0.84 -11.79 2.92
N SER A 10 -0.29 -11.15 3.21
CA SER A 10 -0.32 -9.96 4.05
C SER A 10 -1.53 -9.94 4.97
N MET A 11 -1.39 -9.25 6.09
CA MET A 11 -2.51 -8.73 6.88
C MET A 11 -2.87 -7.36 6.31
N VAL A 12 -4.08 -7.21 5.78
CA VAL A 12 -4.54 -6.01 5.08
C VAL A 12 -5.68 -5.37 5.86
N GLN A 13 -5.52 -4.09 6.18
CA GLN A 13 -6.61 -3.27 6.70
C GLN A 13 -7.32 -2.61 5.51
N PRO A 14 -8.60 -2.92 5.27
CA PRO A 14 -9.31 -2.42 4.11
C PRO A 14 -9.56 -0.92 4.23
N ALA A 15 -9.35 -0.19 3.14
CA ALA A 15 -9.54 1.27 3.13
C ALA A 15 -11.01 1.66 3.32
N ALA A 16 -11.96 0.86 2.83
CA ALA A 16 -13.40 1.12 2.92
C ALA A 16 -14.00 0.87 4.31
N ARG A 17 -13.22 0.37 5.28
CA ARG A 17 -13.70 -0.13 6.59
C ARG A 17 -14.60 0.85 7.32
N GLU A 18 -14.14 2.09 7.47
CA GLU A 18 -14.85 3.09 8.28
C GLU A 18 -16.23 3.40 7.68
N PHE A 19 -16.34 3.43 6.35
CA PHE A 19 -17.61 3.61 5.64
C PHE A 19 -18.52 2.38 5.72
N TYR A 20 -17.96 1.17 5.60
CA TYR A 20 -18.73 -0.08 5.68
C TYR A 20 -19.31 -0.31 7.08
N ASN A 21 -18.50 -0.13 8.13
CA ASN A 21 -18.87 -0.41 9.51
C ASN A 21 -19.92 0.56 10.06
N GLN A 22 -20.00 1.79 9.55
CA GLN A 22 -21.01 2.77 9.97
C GLN A 22 -22.42 2.40 9.50
N ASN A 23 -22.55 1.62 8.41
CA ASN A 23 -23.83 1.39 7.72
C ASN A 23 -24.34 -0.05 7.82
N ARG A 24 -23.59 -0.99 8.41
CA ARG A 24 -23.90 -2.43 8.42
C ARG A 24 -23.69 -3.07 9.79
N ASN A 25 -24.51 -4.08 10.10
CA ASN A 25 -24.31 -4.94 11.25
C ASN A 25 -23.20 -5.97 10.95
N LEU A 26 -22.12 -5.95 11.73
CA LEU A 26 -20.96 -6.85 11.59
C LEU A 26 -21.18 -8.26 12.17
N ALA A 27 -22.43 -8.60 12.55
CA ALA A 27 -22.77 -9.93 13.03
C ALA A 27 -22.59 -10.97 11.90
N GLY A 28 -21.79 -12.01 12.16
CA GLY A 28 -21.58 -13.14 11.25
C GLY A 28 -20.42 -12.99 10.26
N VAL A 29 -19.73 -11.84 10.24
CA VAL A 29 -18.49 -11.61 9.48
C VAL A 29 -17.30 -12.35 10.12
N LYS A 30 -16.25 -12.64 9.34
CA LYS A 30 -14.99 -13.23 9.83
C LYS A 30 -14.52 -12.56 11.14
N SER A 31 -14.18 -13.39 12.12
CA SER A 31 -13.83 -12.97 13.48
C SER A 31 -12.58 -12.08 13.50
N VAL A 32 -11.60 -12.36 12.63
CA VAL A 32 -10.36 -11.57 12.52
C VAL A 32 -10.66 -10.14 12.05
N TYR A 33 -11.52 -9.98 11.05
CA TYR A 33 -11.93 -8.65 10.59
C TYR A 33 -12.69 -7.88 11.67
N ARG A 34 -13.60 -8.57 12.38
CA ARG A 34 -14.42 -7.96 13.42
C ARG A 34 -13.62 -7.57 14.68
N ALA A 35 -12.61 -8.35 15.06
CA ALA A 35 -11.86 -8.17 16.30
C ALA A 35 -10.57 -7.36 16.12
N GLU A 36 -9.89 -7.51 14.99
CA GLU A 36 -8.53 -7.01 14.77
C GLU A 36 -8.41 -6.00 13.62
N ASP A 37 -9.54 -5.66 12.96
CA ASP A 37 -9.61 -4.66 11.88
C ASP A 37 -8.77 -4.96 10.62
N TYR A 38 -8.33 -6.22 10.42
CA TYR A 38 -7.65 -6.66 9.21
C TYR A 38 -8.18 -8.02 8.71
N TYR A 39 -7.86 -8.35 7.45
CA TYR A 39 -8.06 -9.69 6.90
C TYR A 39 -6.75 -10.26 6.34
N TYR A 40 -6.68 -11.58 6.25
CA TYR A 40 -5.57 -12.25 5.57
C TYR A 40 -5.82 -12.27 4.08
N ALA A 41 -4.84 -11.81 3.31
CA ALA A 41 -4.92 -11.72 1.86
C ALA A 41 -3.75 -12.44 1.20
N LEU A 42 -4.05 -13.06 0.06
CA LEU A 42 -3.06 -13.47 -0.93
C LEU A 42 -3.13 -12.51 -2.11
N GLY A 43 -1.97 -12.24 -2.70
CA GLY A 43 -1.88 -11.22 -3.71
C GLY A 43 -0.62 -11.27 -4.53
N MET A 44 -0.44 -10.24 -5.35
CA MET A 44 0.79 -10.00 -6.09
C MET A 44 1.27 -8.57 -5.87
N GLY A 45 2.59 -8.43 -5.75
CA GLY A 45 3.27 -7.15 -5.71
C GLY A 45 4.11 -6.97 -6.97
N THR A 46 4.09 -5.78 -7.54
CA THR A 46 5.02 -5.35 -8.58
C THR A 46 5.77 -4.12 -8.10
N VAL A 47 7.07 -4.08 -8.38
CA VAL A 47 7.93 -2.95 -8.01
C VAL A 47 8.81 -2.59 -9.19
N GLY A 48 8.83 -1.32 -9.55
CA GLY A 48 9.72 -0.76 -10.54
C GLY A 48 10.59 0.34 -9.94
N ARG A 49 11.85 0.41 -10.37
CA ARG A 49 12.80 1.45 -9.93
C ARG A 49 13.60 2.00 -11.11
N MET A 50 13.74 3.32 -11.14
CA MET A 50 14.62 4.04 -12.06
C MET A 50 15.48 5.03 -11.28
N GLU A 51 16.72 5.17 -11.71
CA GLU A 51 17.70 6.09 -11.14
C GLU A 51 18.45 6.72 -12.32
N MET A 52 18.66 8.03 -12.26
CA MET A 52 19.39 8.80 -13.25
C MET A 52 20.24 9.84 -12.54
N GLU A 53 21.48 10.02 -13.00
CA GLU A 53 22.40 11.02 -12.48
C GLU A 53 22.93 11.87 -13.64
N TYR A 54 23.00 13.18 -13.44
CA TYR A 54 23.54 14.14 -14.39
C TYR A 54 24.23 15.29 -13.66
N GLY A 55 25.55 15.22 -13.57
CA GLY A 55 26.34 16.19 -12.81
C GLY A 55 25.94 16.18 -11.33
N PRO A 56 25.64 17.34 -10.71
CA PRO A 56 25.25 17.40 -9.30
C PRO A 56 23.78 17.04 -9.07
N PHE A 57 23.07 16.55 -10.08
CA PHE A 57 21.64 16.27 -10.01
C PHE A 57 21.38 14.77 -10.13
N GLY A 58 20.53 14.25 -9.26
CA GLY A 58 20.00 12.89 -9.33
C GLY A 58 18.48 12.89 -9.41
N LEU A 59 17.93 11.83 -10.01
CA LEU A 59 16.50 11.57 -10.06
C LEU A 59 16.25 10.08 -9.76
N GLU A 60 15.47 9.80 -8.72
CA GLU A 60 15.01 8.46 -8.38
C GLU A 60 13.50 8.38 -8.61
N GLY A 61 13.03 7.31 -9.24
CA GLY A 61 11.62 7.03 -9.46
C GLY A 61 11.27 5.63 -9.01
N HIS A 62 10.23 5.51 -8.18
CA HIS A 62 9.75 4.24 -7.66
C HIS A 62 8.26 4.09 -7.95
N ILE A 63 7.88 2.94 -8.49
CA ILE A 63 6.48 2.52 -8.61
C ILE A 63 6.31 1.21 -7.85
N ARG A 64 5.27 1.13 -7.02
CA ARG A 64 4.86 -0.12 -6.38
C ARG A 64 3.37 -0.30 -6.56
N TYR A 65 2.97 -1.47 -7.02
CA TYR A 65 1.58 -1.84 -7.08
C TYR A 65 1.37 -3.14 -6.32
N HIS A 66 0.30 -3.20 -5.53
CA HIS A 66 -0.12 -4.39 -4.81
C HIS A 66 -1.59 -4.63 -5.08
N TYR A 67 -1.92 -5.88 -5.39
CA TYR A 67 -3.28 -6.39 -5.45
C TYR A 67 -3.43 -7.45 -4.36
N PHE A 68 -4.48 -7.35 -3.55
CA PHE A 68 -4.79 -8.23 -2.44
C PHE A 68 -6.22 -8.74 -2.56
N ASN A 69 -6.40 -10.06 -2.45
CA ASN A 69 -7.71 -10.67 -2.34
C ASN A 69 -7.77 -11.52 -1.07
N SER A 70 -8.87 -11.40 -0.34
CA SER A 70 -9.12 -12.12 0.89
C SER A 70 -9.09 -13.63 0.70
N ILE A 71 -8.57 -14.33 1.72
CA ILE A 71 -8.64 -15.78 1.75
C ILE A 71 -9.98 -16.20 2.38
N GLU A 72 -10.83 -16.82 1.58
CA GLU A 72 -12.11 -17.39 2.01
C GLU A 72 -11.89 -18.63 2.90
N GLY A 73 -12.80 -18.86 3.86
CA GLY A 73 -12.85 -20.13 4.60
C GLY A 73 -11.78 -20.42 5.67
N LEU A 74 -10.94 -19.45 6.06
CA LEU A 74 -9.89 -19.62 7.08
C LEU A 74 -10.14 -18.84 8.38
N ASP A 75 -11.36 -18.91 8.93
CA ASP A 75 -11.61 -18.41 10.28
C ASP A 75 -11.43 -19.53 11.33
N ARG A 76 -10.70 -19.25 12.41
CA ARG A 76 -10.52 -20.22 13.53
C ARG A 76 -11.87 -20.65 14.14
N TYR A 77 -12.90 -19.81 13.99
CA TYR A 77 -14.28 -20.04 14.41
C TYR A 77 -15.23 -20.15 13.21
N GLN A 78 -14.83 -20.89 12.17
CA GLN A 78 -15.61 -21.08 10.93
C GLN A 78 -17.07 -21.51 11.17
N SER A 79 -17.37 -22.18 12.29
CA SER A 79 -18.74 -22.58 12.65
C SER A 79 -19.69 -21.43 13.01
N ILE A 80 -19.17 -20.21 13.21
CA ILE A 80 -19.93 -19.01 13.59
C ILE A 80 -19.89 -17.96 12.46
N VAL A 81 -19.04 -18.16 11.44
CA VAL A 81 -19.04 -17.33 10.23
C VAL A 81 -20.21 -17.73 9.35
N VAL A 82 -21.20 -16.83 9.26
CA VAL A 82 -22.41 -17.02 8.44
C VAL A 82 -22.36 -16.12 7.20
N ASN A 83 -21.48 -15.12 7.21
CA ASN A 83 -21.29 -14.18 6.12
C ASN A 83 -19.79 -14.07 5.80
N ASP A 84 -19.32 -14.88 4.84
CA ASP A 84 -17.96 -14.79 4.31
C ASP A 84 -17.95 -13.70 3.22
N ILE A 85 -17.60 -12.48 3.63
CA ILE A 85 -17.61 -11.31 2.73
C ILE A 85 -16.27 -11.28 1.96
N PRO A 86 -16.32 -11.21 0.61
CA PRO A 86 -15.11 -10.98 -0.18
C PRO A 86 -14.56 -9.58 0.10
N LEU A 87 -13.26 -9.50 0.36
CA LEU A 87 -12.52 -8.26 0.55
C LEU A 87 -11.39 -8.18 -0.48
N GLU A 88 -11.35 -7.09 -1.22
CA GLU A 88 -10.31 -6.80 -2.20
C GLU A 88 -9.69 -5.43 -1.89
N ASP A 89 -8.36 -5.35 -1.95
CA ASP A 89 -7.63 -4.09 -1.81
C ASP A 89 -6.55 -3.98 -2.87
N GLU A 90 -6.51 -2.83 -3.52
CA GLU A 90 -5.44 -2.44 -4.41
C GLU A 90 -4.69 -1.22 -3.86
N ARG A 91 -3.38 -1.18 -4.08
CA ARG A 91 -2.55 -0.05 -3.69
C ARG A 91 -1.52 0.26 -4.76
N LEU A 92 -1.54 1.48 -5.27
CA LEU A 92 -0.49 2.05 -6.11
C LEU A 92 0.28 3.12 -5.34
N TRP A 93 1.59 2.99 -5.26
CA TRP A 93 2.49 3.99 -4.71
C TRP A 93 3.47 4.45 -5.78
N LEU A 94 3.39 5.73 -6.11
CA LEU A 94 4.33 6.44 -6.97
C LEU A 94 5.21 7.33 -6.10
N GLN A 95 6.50 7.29 -6.30
CA GLN A 95 7.47 8.15 -5.63
C GLN A 95 8.45 8.71 -6.64
N LEU A 96 8.72 10.01 -6.52
CA LEU A 96 9.74 10.72 -7.26
C LEU A 96 10.64 11.45 -6.28
N THR A 97 11.95 11.22 -6.37
CA THR A 97 12.97 11.92 -5.59
C THR A 97 13.87 12.70 -6.53
N PHE A 98 13.98 14.01 -6.31
CA PHE A 98 15.04 14.81 -6.90
C PHE A 98 16.17 14.95 -5.89
N LEU A 99 17.40 14.69 -6.32
CA LEU A 99 18.61 14.81 -5.51
C LEU A 99 19.47 15.93 -6.06
N TYR A 100 20.07 16.72 -5.16
CA TYR A 100 21.05 17.73 -5.50
C TYR A 100 22.27 17.63 -4.59
N ASP A 101 23.44 17.49 -5.20
CA ASP A 101 24.72 17.46 -4.53
C ASP A 101 25.04 18.87 -4.04
N LEU A 102 25.08 19.03 -2.72
CA LEU A 102 25.44 20.31 -2.12
C LEU A 102 26.94 20.56 -2.30
N PRO A 103 27.40 21.83 -2.29
CA PRO A 103 28.82 22.17 -2.32
C PRO A 103 29.51 21.90 -0.97
N ILE A 104 29.15 20.79 -0.34
CA ILE A 104 29.70 20.25 0.90
C ILE A 104 29.97 18.78 0.57
N GLU A 105 31.19 18.32 0.82
CA GLU A 105 31.55 16.93 0.56
C GLU A 105 30.54 15.98 1.21
N ASN A 106 30.14 14.96 0.45
CA ASN A 106 29.32 13.86 0.94
C ASN A 106 27.91 14.24 1.42
N LEU A 107 27.37 15.37 0.96
CA LEU A 107 26.04 15.84 1.37
C LEU A 107 25.13 16.10 0.16
N LYS A 108 23.95 15.47 0.16
CA LYS A 108 22.91 15.68 -0.85
C LYS A 108 21.61 16.20 -0.21
N LEU A 109 20.93 17.10 -0.91
CA LEU A 109 19.55 17.50 -0.62
C LEU A 109 18.59 16.68 -1.48
N GLY A 110 17.68 15.96 -0.85
CA GLY A 110 16.63 15.21 -1.53
C GLY A 110 15.25 15.85 -1.34
N LEU A 111 14.52 16.08 -2.44
CA LEU A 111 13.11 16.48 -2.43
C LEU A 111 12.26 15.31 -2.92
N ASN A 112 11.29 14.90 -2.11
CA ASN A 112 10.48 13.70 -2.34
C ASN A 112 9.03 14.11 -2.56
N ALA A 113 8.39 13.49 -3.55
CA ALA A 113 6.97 13.57 -3.81
C ALA A 113 6.41 12.15 -3.91
N ASP A 114 5.52 11.80 -2.99
CA ASP A 114 4.82 10.53 -2.99
C ASP A 114 3.35 10.75 -3.35
N LYS A 115 2.83 9.87 -4.20
CA LYS A 115 1.39 9.73 -4.46
C LYS A 115 0.98 8.30 -4.19
N ILE A 116 0.03 8.12 -3.28
CA ILE A 116 -0.52 6.82 -2.92
C ILE A 116 -1.99 6.83 -3.34
N TYR A 117 -2.38 5.81 -4.10
CA TYR A 117 -3.76 5.49 -4.41
C TYR A 117 -4.09 4.17 -3.74
N ARG A 118 -5.27 4.10 -3.13
CA ARG A 118 -5.82 2.87 -2.56
C ARG A 118 -7.25 2.72 -3.05
N TRP A 119 -7.57 1.52 -3.50
CA TRP A 119 -8.93 1.10 -3.81
C TRP A 119 -9.26 -0.08 -2.93
N SER A 120 -10.46 -0.11 -2.39
CA SER A 120 -10.89 -1.17 -1.50
C SER A 120 -12.35 -1.47 -1.79
N ASP A 121 -12.62 -2.74 -2.05
CA ASP A 121 -13.95 -3.26 -2.31
C ASP A 121 -14.33 -4.21 -1.17
N ILE A 122 -15.48 -3.94 -0.56
CA ILE A 122 -16.09 -4.77 0.49
C ILE A 122 -17.54 -5.03 0.08
N ASP A 123 -17.84 -6.27 -0.32
CA ASP A 123 -19.18 -6.66 -0.78
C ASP A 123 -19.71 -5.76 -1.92
N ASP A 124 -20.73 -4.95 -1.67
CA ASP A 124 -21.37 -4.03 -2.60
C ASP A 124 -20.82 -2.60 -2.54
N HIS A 125 -19.74 -2.36 -1.78
CA HIS A 125 -19.17 -1.03 -1.56
C HIS A 125 -17.73 -0.93 -2.04
N SER A 126 -17.50 0.02 -2.94
CA SER A 126 -16.18 0.46 -3.38
C SER A 126 -15.79 1.76 -2.68
N TYR A 127 -14.53 1.87 -2.28
CA TYR A 127 -13.95 3.10 -1.74
C TYR A 127 -12.58 3.37 -2.35
N ASP A 128 -12.40 4.59 -2.84
CA ASP A 128 -11.12 5.10 -3.30
C ASP A 128 -10.56 6.14 -2.32
N MET A 129 -9.25 6.07 -2.11
CA MET A 129 -8.50 7.04 -1.33
C MET A 129 -7.24 7.42 -2.08
N ASN A 130 -6.90 8.71 -2.02
CA ASN A 130 -5.62 9.18 -2.51
C ASN A 130 -4.93 10.06 -1.47
N GLU A 131 -3.62 9.93 -1.38
CA GLU A 131 -2.78 10.67 -0.45
C GLU A 131 -1.56 11.20 -1.20
N SER A 132 -1.21 12.46 -0.96
CA SER A 132 0.02 13.07 -1.47
C SER A 132 0.91 13.46 -0.30
N ARG A 133 2.20 13.11 -0.36
CA ARG A 133 3.18 13.49 0.67
C ARG A 133 4.37 14.19 0.00
N PHE A 134 4.83 15.26 0.64
CA PHE A 134 6.00 16.02 0.19
C PHE A 134 6.93 16.21 1.37
N PHE A 135 8.21 15.91 1.19
CA PHE A 135 9.20 16.08 2.24
C PHE A 135 10.60 16.27 1.66
N ALA A 136 11.44 16.95 2.43
CA ALA A 136 12.86 17.11 2.13
C ALA A 136 13.68 16.23 3.08
N ARG A 137 14.79 15.67 2.57
CA ARG A 137 15.76 14.90 3.36
C ARG A 137 17.18 15.38 3.06
N LEU A 138 18.06 15.33 4.06
CA LEU A 138 19.51 15.44 3.86
C LEU A 138 20.09 14.03 3.89
N VAL A 139 20.95 13.73 2.91
CA VAL A 139 21.60 12.43 2.77
C VAL A 139 23.10 12.60 2.92
N PHE A 140 23.71 11.84 3.82
CA PHE A 140 25.16 11.79 4.01
C PHE A 140 25.71 10.51 3.38
N GLU A 141 26.71 10.63 2.51
CA GLU A 141 27.37 9.49 1.86
C GLU A 141 28.75 9.26 2.48
N PHE A 142 28.96 8.13 3.16
CA PHE A 142 30.22 7.81 3.83
C PHE A 142 31.09 6.87 3.00
#